data_AF-A0A959IDI8-F1
#
_entry.id   AF-A0A959IDI8-F1
#
_cell.length_a   1.000
_cell.length_b   1.000
_cell.length_c   1.000
_cell.angle_alpha   90.00
_cell.angle_beta   90.00
_cell.angle_gamma   90.00
#
_symmetry.space_group_name_H-M   'P 1'
#
loop_
_entity.id
_entity.type
_entity.pdbx_description
1 polymer ?
#
loop_
_entity_poly.entity_id
_entity_poly.type
_entity_poly.pdbx_seq_one_letter_code
_entity_poly.pdbx_strand_id
1 'polypeptide(L)'
;FEVGQYEGNAVSMAEYLQPFLARGELHLLTECTEEERARIELRSPNYLSIFHEIRLDTPRDELEEIIERKVGDLAGHHQVRIEAEAIREVIRLNQRFSPYAGFPGKPIRFLESLLLHRQEDNSSVERAEVIARFCEETGLPSFMVDPDIPMELDAVGRKFAANVYGQERAVDSLVNLLAS
;
A
#
# COMPACT_ATOMS: atom_id res chain seq x y z
N PHE A 1 13.05 -19.59 -10.78
CA PHE A 1 13.94 -20.47 -11.56
C PHE A 1 15.11 -21.04 -10.74
N GLU A 2 15.29 -20.66 -9.47
CA GLU A 2 16.28 -21.36 -8.61
C GLU A 2 15.64 -22.51 -7.80
N VAL A 3 14.31 -22.50 -7.67
CA VAL A 3 13.56 -23.60 -7.03
C VAL A 3 13.70 -24.88 -7.87
N GLY A 4 14.22 -25.93 -7.24
CA GLY A 4 14.41 -27.25 -7.84
C GLY A 4 15.81 -27.52 -8.40
N GLN A 5 16.69 -26.50 -8.45
CA GLN A 5 18.09 -26.69 -8.82
C GLN A 5 18.87 -27.25 -7.62
N TYR A 6 19.69 -28.27 -7.85
CA TYR A 6 20.67 -28.79 -6.88
C TYR A 6 21.95 -29.20 -7.63
N GLU A 7 23.05 -29.47 -6.93
CA GLU A 7 24.35 -29.76 -7.56
C GLU A 7 24.33 -30.87 -8.65
N GLY A 8 23.35 -31.77 -8.64
CA GLY A 8 23.18 -32.82 -9.65
C GLY A 8 22.15 -32.54 -10.76
N ASN A 9 21.41 -31.43 -10.68
CA ASN A 9 20.44 -31.05 -11.70
C ASN A 9 20.35 -29.51 -11.82
N ALA A 10 20.89 -28.99 -12.91
CA ALA A 10 20.85 -27.56 -13.23
C ALA A 10 19.49 -27.11 -13.80
N VAL A 11 18.57 -28.03 -14.10
CA VAL A 11 17.28 -27.71 -14.70
C VAL A 11 16.33 -27.21 -13.63
N SER A 12 15.87 -25.98 -13.80
CA SER A 12 14.84 -25.39 -12.95
C SER A 12 13.46 -26.01 -13.21
N MET A 13 12.57 -25.94 -12.22
CA MET A 13 11.17 -26.38 -12.43
C MET A 13 10.49 -25.65 -13.60
N ALA A 14 10.84 -24.38 -13.83
CA ALA A 14 10.29 -23.59 -14.93
C ALA A 14 10.70 -24.14 -16.30
N GLU A 15 11.98 -24.51 -16.46
CA GLU A 15 12.51 -25.12 -17.68
C GLU A 15 11.96 -26.53 -17.89
N TYR A 16 11.77 -27.30 -16.81
CA TYR A 16 11.15 -28.62 -16.86
C TYR A 16 9.70 -28.55 -17.36
N LEU A 17 8.92 -27.56 -16.91
CA LEU A 17 7.52 -27.40 -17.28
C LEU A 17 7.32 -26.75 -18.66
N GLN A 18 8.33 -26.06 -19.18
CA GLN A 18 8.30 -25.35 -20.46
C GLN A 18 7.68 -26.15 -21.63
N PRO A 19 8.09 -27.40 -21.92
CA PRO A 19 7.52 -28.15 -23.04
C PRO A 19 6.02 -28.49 -22.86
N PHE A 20 5.56 -28.71 -21.62
CA PHE A 20 4.16 -29.01 -21.33
C PHE A 20 3.27 -27.76 -21.47
N LEU A 21 3.78 -26.62 -21.01
CA LEU A 21 3.14 -25.31 -21.17
C LEU A 21 3.02 -24.95 -22.67
N ALA A 22 4.10 -25.13 -23.43
CA ALA A 22 4.13 -24.81 -24.86
C ALA A 22 3.16 -25.67 -25.71
N ARG A 23 2.90 -26.92 -25.29
CA ARG A 23 1.93 -27.81 -25.95
C ARG A 23 0.49 -27.60 -25.47
N GLY A 24 0.27 -26.76 -24.45
CA GLY A 24 -1.04 -26.60 -23.83
C GLY A 24 -1.52 -27.81 -23.03
N GLU A 25 -0.62 -28.72 -22.65
CA GLU A 25 -0.93 -29.87 -21.78
C GLU A 25 -1.09 -29.46 -20.31
N LEU A 26 -0.52 -28.31 -19.96
CA LEU A 26 -0.65 -27.68 -18.64
C LEU A 26 -1.16 -26.24 -18.82
N HIS A 27 -2.18 -25.87 -18.06
CA HIS A 27 -2.61 -24.49 -17.93
C HIS A 27 -2.03 -23.90 -16.64
N LEU A 28 -1.38 -22.74 -16.75
CA LEU A 28 -0.77 -22.05 -15.62
C LEU A 28 -1.23 -20.59 -15.61
N LEU A 29 -1.80 -20.17 -14.49
CA LEU A 29 -2.00 -18.76 -14.15
C LEU A 29 -0.88 -18.35 -13.20
N THR A 30 -0.21 -17.25 -13.50
CA THR A 30 0.88 -16.71 -12.68
C THR A 30 0.79 -15.20 -12.64
N GLU A 31 1.28 -14.61 -11.55
CA GLU A 31 1.48 -13.18 -11.41
C GLU A 31 2.98 -12.88 -11.28
N CYS A 32 3.40 -11.70 -11.72
CA CYS A 32 4.73 -11.15 -11.44
C CYS A 32 4.69 -9.64 -11.56
N THR A 33 5.59 -8.96 -10.84
CA THR A 33 5.83 -7.53 -11.00
C THR A 33 6.66 -7.24 -12.26
N GLU A 34 6.67 -5.99 -12.75
CA GLU A 34 7.50 -5.63 -13.91
C GLU A 34 9.00 -5.86 -13.64
N GLU A 35 9.44 -5.66 -12.40
CA GLU A 35 10.82 -5.95 -11.99
C GLU A 35 11.14 -7.45 -12.08
N GLU A 36 10.23 -8.30 -11.60
CA GLU A 36 10.39 -9.75 -11.71
C GLU A 36 10.32 -10.21 -13.17
N ARG A 37 9.40 -9.65 -13.96
CA ARG A 37 9.28 -9.90 -15.40
C ARG A 37 10.59 -9.61 -16.12
N ALA A 38 11.21 -8.46 -15.86
CA ALA A 38 12.50 -8.10 -16.44
C ALA A 38 13.61 -9.08 -16.02
N ARG A 39 13.63 -9.51 -14.74
CA ARG A 39 14.58 -10.54 -14.25
C ARG A 39 14.37 -11.90 -14.91
N ILE A 40 13.12 -12.28 -15.17
CA ILE A 40 12.77 -13.52 -15.86
C ILE A 40 13.31 -13.49 -17.29
N GLU A 41 13.05 -12.41 -18.02
CA GLU A 41 13.50 -12.27 -19.42
C GLU A 41 15.03 -12.24 -19.53
N LEU A 42 15.73 -11.58 -18.59
CA LEU A 42 17.19 -11.57 -18.53
C LEU A 42 17.78 -12.96 -18.29
N ARG A 43 17.13 -13.79 -17.46
CA ARG A 43 17.62 -15.11 -17.09
C ARG A 43 17.23 -16.18 -18.11
N SER A 44 16.02 -16.12 -18.65
CA SER A 44 15.45 -17.11 -19.56
C SER A 44 14.73 -16.39 -20.71
N PRO A 45 15.48 -15.96 -21.75
CA PRO A 45 14.92 -15.23 -22.88
C PRO A 45 13.77 -16.00 -23.55
N ASN A 46 12.74 -15.27 -23.98
CA ASN A 46 11.52 -15.80 -24.60
C ASN A 46 10.65 -16.70 -23.69
N TYR A 47 10.97 -16.93 -22.42
CA TYR A 47 10.11 -17.76 -21.55
C TYR A 47 8.70 -17.18 -21.43
N LEU A 48 8.59 -15.85 -21.36
CA LEU A 48 7.32 -15.13 -21.26
C LEU A 48 6.45 -15.28 -22.53
N SER A 49 7.04 -15.63 -23.68
CA SER A 49 6.30 -15.81 -24.94
C SER A 49 5.30 -16.98 -24.93
N ILE A 50 5.43 -17.89 -23.96
CA ILE A 50 4.53 -19.04 -23.76
C ILE A 50 3.21 -18.58 -23.09
N PHE A 51 3.24 -17.43 -22.41
CA PHE A 51 2.12 -16.92 -21.66
C PHE A 51 1.37 -15.85 -22.45
N HIS A 52 0.07 -15.73 -22.17
CA HIS A 52 -0.69 -14.55 -22.54
C HIS A 52 -0.52 -13.50 -21.44
N GLU A 53 0.13 -12.38 -21.75
CA GLU A 53 0.37 -11.30 -20.79
C GLU A 53 -0.89 -10.43 -20.65
N ILE A 54 -1.36 -10.29 -19.41
CA ILE A 54 -2.39 -9.32 -19.03
C ILE A 54 -1.76 -8.34 -18.06
N ARG A 55 -1.70 -7.07 -18.43
CA ARG A 55 -1.19 -6.00 -17.57
C ARG A 55 -2.31 -5.50 -16.67
N LEU A 56 -2.03 -5.50 -15.37
CA LEU A 56 -2.94 -5.01 -14.35
C LEU A 56 -2.38 -3.69 -13.80
N ASP A 57 -2.95 -2.59 -14.27
CA ASP A 57 -2.65 -1.26 -13.74
C ASP A 57 -3.53 -0.96 -12.53
N THR A 58 -3.05 -0.05 -11.68
CA THR A 58 -3.87 0.47 -10.58
C THR A 58 -5.11 1.17 -11.15
N PRO A 59 -6.33 0.81 -10.70
CA PRO A 59 -7.55 1.47 -11.15
C PRO A 59 -7.50 2.94 -10.72
N ARG A 60 -7.88 3.85 -11.63
CA ARG A 60 -7.94 5.29 -11.35
C ARG A 60 -9.35 5.73 -11.00
N ASP A 61 -10.27 5.53 -11.93
CA ASP A 61 -11.64 6.05 -11.81
C ASP A 61 -12.52 5.19 -10.88
N GLU A 62 -12.26 3.89 -10.81
CA GLU A 62 -13.04 2.92 -10.01
C GLU A 62 -12.40 2.62 -8.64
N LEU A 63 -11.31 3.31 -8.28
CA LEU A 63 -10.51 2.97 -7.09
C LEU A 63 -11.33 3.02 -5.81
N GLU A 64 -12.08 4.11 -5.63
CA GLU A 64 -12.92 4.34 -4.45
C GLU A 64 -14.03 3.29 -4.36
N GLU A 65 -14.75 3.03 -5.46
CA GLU A 65 -15.81 2.02 -5.52
C GLU A 65 -15.30 0.61 -5.18
N ILE A 66 -14.12 0.23 -5.70
CA ILE A 66 -13.50 -1.07 -5.39
C ILE A 66 -13.21 -1.20 -3.88
N ILE A 67 -12.69 -0.13 -3.27
CA ILE A 67 -12.39 -0.10 -1.84
C ILE A 67 -13.68 -0.15 -1.04
N GLU A 68 -14.66 0.70 -1.36
CA GLU A 68 -15.96 0.75 -0.69
C GLU A 68 -16.67 -0.59 -0.72
N ARG A 69 -16.74 -1.25 -1.88
CA ARG A 69 -17.38 -2.57 -2.01
C ARG A 69 -16.68 -3.62 -1.15
N LYS A 70 -15.34 -3.72 -1.27
CA LYS A 70 -14.57 -4.72 -0.52
C LYS A 70 -14.68 -4.52 0.99
N VAL A 71 -14.61 -3.26 1.43
CA VAL A 71 -14.67 -2.89 2.85
C VAL A 71 -16.09 -3.03 3.39
N GLY A 72 -17.11 -2.72 2.59
CA GLY A 72 -18.51 -2.94 2.94
C GLY A 72 -18.83 -4.42 3.24
N ASP A 73 -18.33 -5.34 2.41
CA ASP A 73 -18.46 -6.79 2.64
C ASP A 73 -17.83 -7.20 3.98
N LEU A 74 -16.63 -6.70 4.26
CA LEU A 74 -15.91 -6.97 5.52
C LEU A 74 -16.62 -6.38 6.73
N ALA A 75 -17.06 -5.13 6.64
CA ALA A 75 -17.77 -4.41 7.69
C ALA A 75 -19.08 -5.13 8.07
N GLY A 76 -19.80 -5.67 7.08
CA GLY A 76 -20.99 -6.50 7.28
C GLY A 76 -20.70 -7.78 8.09
N HIS A 77 -19.57 -8.44 7.84
CA HIS A 77 -19.15 -9.61 8.64
C HIS A 77 -18.80 -9.26 10.09
N HIS A 78 -18.28 -8.06 10.33
CA HIS A 78 -17.88 -7.59 11.66
C HIS A 78 -18.98 -6.80 12.39
N GLN A 79 -20.16 -6.59 11.78
CA GLN A 79 -21.24 -5.73 12.33
C GLN A 79 -20.78 -4.31 12.69
N VAL A 80 -19.83 -3.78 11.92
CA VAL A 80 -19.30 -2.42 12.07
C VAL A 80 -19.77 -1.58 10.90
N ARG A 81 -20.07 -0.30 11.13
CA ARG A 81 -20.34 0.65 10.03
C ARG A 81 -19.09 1.47 9.74
N ILE A 82 -18.71 1.59 8.48
CA ILE A 82 -17.63 2.51 8.07
C ILE A 82 -18.25 3.72 7.41
N GLU A 83 -17.90 4.92 7.87
CA GLU A 83 -18.36 6.15 7.25
C GLU A 83 -17.67 6.38 5.89
N ALA A 84 -18.42 6.87 4.91
CA ALA A 84 -17.86 7.20 3.60
C ALA A 84 -16.74 8.26 3.69
N GLU A 85 -16.83 9.17 4.66
CA GLU A 85 -15.75 10.14 4.92
C GLU A 85 -14.47 9.46 5.44
N ALA A 86 -14.58 8.40 6.25
CA ALA A 86 -13.43 7.63 6.71
C ALA A 86 -12.72 6.93 5.54
N ILE A 87 -13.47 6.35 4.59
CA ILE A 87 -12.90 5.70 3.40
C ILE A 87 -12.15 6.72 2.53
N ARG A 88 -12.80 7.85 2.23
CA ARG A 88 -12.18 8.96 1.47
C ARG A 88 -10.91 9.47 2.14
N GLU A 89 -10.91 9.55 3.47
CA GLU A 89 -9.74 9.97 4.22
C GLU A 89 -8.59 8.95 4.10
N VAL A 90 -8.85 7.64 4.25
CA VAL A 90 -7.80 6.62 4.06
C VAL A 90 -7.17 6.71 2.66
N ILE A 91 -7.99 6.91 1.62
CA ILE A 91 -7.51 7.07 0.25
C ILE A 91 -6.63 8.31 0.13
N ARG A 92 -7.10 9.47 0.61
CA ARG A 92 -6.36 10.75 0.60
C ARG A 92 -5.01 10.61 1.30
N LEU A 93 -4.99 10.01 2.49
CA LEU A 93 -3.78 9.83 3.29
C LEU A 93 -2.77 8.91 2.61
N ASN A 94 -3.21 7.78 2.07
CA ASN A 94 -2.32 6.88 1.35
C ASN A 94 -1.77 7.53 0.07
N GLN A 95 -2.58 8.27 -0.70
CA GLN A 95 -2.09 8.96 -1.90
C GLN A 95 -1.06 10.03 -1.55
N ARG A 96 -1.26 10.77 -0.45
CA ARG A 96 -0.42 11.89 -0.07
C ARG A 96 0.90 11.47 0.59
N PHE A 97 0.84 10.52 1.53
CA PHE A 97 1.96 10.17 2.41
C PHE A 97 2.55 8.78 2.12
N SER A 98 1.88 7.99 1.28
CA SER A 98 2.38 6.69 0.85
C SER A 98 2.15 6.48 -0.66
N PRO A 99 2.69 7.33 -1.54
CA PRO A 99 2.39 7.27 -2.98
C PRO A 99 2.84 5.97 -3.66
N TYR A 100 3.80 5.24 -3.08
CA TYR A 100 4.22 3.90 -3.51
C TYR A 100 3.43 2.78 -2.80
N ALA A 101 2.35 3.13 -2.10
CA ALA A 101 1.41 2.17 -1.54
C ALA A 101 0.75 1.38 -2.67
N GLY A 102 0.75 0.06 -2.58
CA GLY A 102 0.00 -0.80 -3.50
C GLY A 102 -1.50 -0.59 -3.37
N PHE A 103 -2.06 0.33 -4.16
CA PHE A 103 -3.49 0.54 -4.32
C PHE A 103 -4.11 -0.58 -5.18
N PRO A 104 -5.37 -0.99 -4.90
CA PRO A 104 -6.23 -0.62 -3.76
C PRO A 104 -5.88 -1.36 -2.44
N GLY A 105 -4.93 -2.31 -2.48
CA GLY A 105 -4.70 -3.26 -1.39
C GLY A 105 -4.29 -2.66 -0.05
N LYS A 106 -3.40 -1.65 -0.03
CA LYS A 106 -2.93 -1.06 1.24
C LYS A 106 -4.04 -0.29 1.98
N PRO A 107 -4.82 0.61 1.35
CA PRO A 107 -6.02 1.19 1.98
C PRO A 107 -7.00 0.15 2.54
N ILE A 108 -7.25 -0.93 1.78
CA ILE A 108 -8.16 -2.00 2.23
C ILE A 108 -7.61 -2.68 3.49
N ARG A 109 -6.31 -3.03 3.52
CA ARG A 109 -5.68 -3.63 4.70
C ARG A 109 -5.67 -2.69 5.91
N PHE A 110 -5.51 -1.40 5.68
CA PHE A 110 -5.61 -0.40 6.74
C PHE A 110 -7.03 -0.37 7.33
N LEU A 111 -8.06 -0.36 6.49
CA LEU A 111 -9.46 -0.42 6.95
C LEU A 111 -9.78 -1.76 7.64
N GLU A 112 -9.28 -2.88 7.12
CA GLU A 112 -9.39 -4.21 7.74
C GLU A 112 -8.78 -4.22 9.16
N SER A 113 -7.62 -3.58 9.36
CA SER A 113 -6.98 -3.55 10.68
C SER A 113 -7.83 -2.81 11.71
N LEU A 114 -8.56 -1.76 11.30
CA LEU A 114 -9.51 -1.06 12.17
C LEU A 114 -10.71 -1.93 12.54
N LEU A 115 -11.13 -2.85 11.67
CA LEU A 115 -12.23 -3.77 11.94
C LEU A 115 -11.83 -4.90 12.89
N LEU A 116 -10.63 -5.48 12.72
CA LEU A 116 -10.18 -6.67 13.45
C LEU A 116 -10.05 -6.48 14.96
N HIS A 117 -9.84 -5.24 15.44
CA HIS A 117 -9.61 -4.95 16.86
C HIS A 117 -10.88 -4.57 17.62
N ARG A 118 -12.05 -4.62 16.97
CA ARG A 118 -13.33 -4.27 17.60
C ARG A 118 -14.01 -5.49 18.20
N GLN A 119 -14.43 -5.36 19.46
CA GLN A 119 -15.21 -6.38 20.19
C GLN A 119 -16.69 -5.99 20.37
N GLU A 120 -17.06 -4.76 20.00
CA GLU A 120 -18.41 -4.23 20.19
C GLU A 120 -19.20 -4.27 18.87
N ASP A 121 -20.33 -5.00 18.90
CA ASP A 121 -21.34 -4.99 17.84
C ASP A 121 -21.93 -3.58 17.68
N ASN A 122 -22.16 -3.14 16.44
CA ASN A 122 -22.72 -1.81 16.06
C ASN A 122 -21.83 -0.58 16.31
N SER A 123 -20.51 -0.75 16.35
CA SER A 123 -19.57 0.37 16.36
C SER A 123 -19.40 0.99 14.97
N SER A 124 -18.92 2.24 14.90
CA SER A 124 -18.60 2.94 13.66
C SER A 124 -17.11 3.29 13.54
N VAL A 125 -16.60 3.29 12.30
CA VAL A 125 -15.30 3.89 11.94
C VAL A 125 -15.55 5.29 11.41
N GLU A 126 -15.04 6.28 12.12
CA GLU A 126 -15.13 7.70 11.76
C GLU A 126 -13.81 8.22 11.21
N ARG A 127 -13.86 9.36 10.51
CA ARG A 127 -12.66 10.02 9.96
C ARG A 127 -11.59 10.31 11.02
N ALA A 128 -11.99 10.75 12.21
CA ALA A 128 -11.05 11.10 13.28
C ALA A 128 -10.21 9.88 13.73
N GLU A 129 -10.83 8.70 13.79
CA GLU A 129 -10.13 7.46 14.14
C GLU A 129 -9.14 7.03 13.07
N VAL A 130 -9.52 7.17 11.79
CA VAL A 130 -8.62 6.94 10.65
C VAL A 130 -7.36 7.79 10.79
N ILE A 131 -7.52 9.09 11.04
CA ILE A 131 -6.39 10.02 11.20
C ILE A 131 -5.51 9.59 12.39
N ALA A 132 -6.13 9.31 13.54
CA ALA A 132 -5.40 8.92 14.75
C ALA A 132 -4.57 7.65 14.52
N ARG A 133 -5.18 6.62 13.91
CA ARG A 133 -4.50 5.35 13.61
C ARG A 133 -3.45 5.48 12.52
N PHE A 134 -3.69 6.33 11.52
CA PHE A 134 -2.69 6.62 10.51
C PHE A 134 -1.46 7.32 11.10
N CYS A 135 -1.66 8.27 12.03
CA CYS A 135 -0.57 8.93 12.75
C CYS A 135 0.21 7.93 13.62
N GLU A 136 -0.48 7.01 14.28
CA GLU A 136 0.14 5.94 15.09
C GLU A 136 1.01 5.01 14.23
N GLU A 137 0.50 4.56 13.07
CA GLU A 137 1.21 3.65 12.17
C GLU A 137 2.40 4.32 11.47
N THR A 138 2.24 5.59 11.05
CA THR A 138 3.26 6.31 10.27
C THR A 138 4.24 7.12 11.11
N GLY A 139 3.90 7.40 12.38
CA GLY A 139 4.63 8.32 13.23
C GLY A 139 4.50 9.79 12.82
N LEU A 140 3.67 10.11 11.82
CA LEU A 140 3.42 11.49 11.40
C LEU A 140 2.57 12.21 12.45
N PRO A 141 2.89 13.48 12.76
CA PRO A 141 2.08 14.24 13.71
C PRO A 141 0.74 14.64 13.08
N SER A 142 -0.32 14.69 13.90
CA SER A 142 -1.69 14.98 13.44
C SER A 142 -1.81 16.28 12.65
N PHE A 143 -1.10 17.35 13.04
CA PHE A 143 -1.12 18.64 12.32
C PHE A 143 -0.55 18.58 10.89
N MET A 144 0.20 17.53 10.54
CA MET A 144 0.69 17.31 9.18
C MET A 144 -0.32 16.55 8.31
N VAL A 145 -1.16 15.76 8.96
CA VAL A 145 -2.06 14.77 8.34
C VAL A 145 -3.48 15.33 8.21
N ASP A 146 -3.96 16.01 9.26
CA ASP A 146 -5.30 16.55 9.40
C ASP A 146 -5.39 17.99 8.85
N PRO A 147 -6.18 18.24 7.79
CA PRO A 147 -6.34 19.57 7.21
C PRO A 147 -7.09 20.55 8.12
N ASP A 148 -7.85 20.06 9.10
CA ASP A 148 -8.65 20.91 10.00
C ASP A 148 -7.80 21.47 11.16
N ILE A 149 -6.57 20.97 11.33
CA ILE A 149 -5.63 21.47 12.33
C ILE A 149 -4.72 22.52 11.67
N PRO A 150 -4.82 23.81 12.07
CA PRO A 150 -3.93 24.83 11.55
C PRO A 150 -2.48 24.54 11.97
N MET A 151 -1.57 24.61 11.00
CA MET A 151 -0.14 24.45 11.27
C MET A 151 0.42 25.73 11.90
N GLU A 152 0.65 25.70 13.22
CA GLU A 152 1.39 26.76 13.91
C GLU A 152 2.90 26.59 13.70
N LEU A 153 3.41 27.14 12.60
CA LEU A 153 4.82 27.04 12.21
C LEU A 153 5.79 27.47 13.33
N ASP A 154 5.44 28.51 14.10
CA ASP A 154 6.23 29.00 15.23
C ASP A 154 6.30 28.00 16.40
N ALA A 155 5.22 27.24 16.65
CA ALA A 155 5.21 26.20 17.66
C ALA A 155 6.02 24.98 17.19
N VAL A 156 5.93 24.64 15.90
CA VAL A 156 6.71 23.56 15.27
C VAL A 156 8.21 23.86 15.34
N GLY A 157 8.62 25.07 14.97
CA GLY A 157 10.02 25.52 15.05
C GLY A 157 10.58 25.44 16.46
N ARG A 158 9.82 25.92 17.47
CA ARG A 158 10.20 25.80 18.89
C ARG A 158 10.36 24.35 19.34
N LYS A 159 9.48 23.45 18.91
CA LYS A 159 9.55 22.03 19.25
C LYS A 159 10.79 21.35 18.65
N PHE A 160 11.17 21.69 17.42
CA PHE A 160 12.39 21.17 16.81
C PHE A 160 13.65 21.76 17.46
N ALA A 161 13.70 23.07 17.70
CA ALA A 161 14.83 23.73 18.35
C ALA A 161 15.06 23.22 19.78
N ALA A 162 14.01 22.84 20.51
CA ALA A 162 14.13 22.25 21.84
C ALA A 162 14.73 20.82 21.82
N ASN A 163 14.56 20.08 20.72
CA ASN A 163 14.99 18.69 20.60
C ASN A 163 16.27 18.50 19.77
N VAL A 164 16.72 19.54 19.04
CA VAL A 164 17.88 19.48 18.14
C VAL A 164 18.82 20.65 18.45
N TYR A 165 19.96 20.36 19.07
CA TYR A 165 20.92 21.38 19.49
C TYR A 165 21.94 21.72 18.39
N GLY A 166 22.20 23.01 18.19
CA GLY A 166 23.26 23.50 17.29
C GLY A 166 22.95 23.43 15.79
N GLN A 167 21.68 23.18 15.40
CA GLN A 167 21.25 23.03 14.00
C GLN A 167 20.13 24.01 13.62
N GLU A 168 20.22 25.25 14.11
CA GLU A 168 19.17 26.28 13.92
C GLU A 168 18.81 26.49 12.44
N ARG A 169 19.82 26.57 11.55
CA ARG A 169 19.59 26.70 10.09
C ARG A 169 18.85 25.53 9.46
N ALA A 170 19.04 24.32 9.99
CA ALA A 170 18.34 23.13 9.50
C ALA A 170 16.88 23.12 9.96
N VAL A 171 16.63 23.55 11.21
CA VAL A 171 15.27 23.73 11.74
C VAL A 171 14.51 24.79 10.94
N ASP A 172 15.13 25.93 10.65
CA ASP A 172 14.49 27.00 9.86
C ASP A 172 14.17 26.56 8.43
N SER A 173 15.10 25.85 7.78
CA SER A 173 14.88 25.30 6.44
C SER A 173 13.73 24.29 6.40
N LEU A 174 13.62 23.46 7.44
CA LEU A 174 12.54 22.48 7.56
C LEU A 174 11.19 23.15 7.78
N VAL A 175 11.11 24.15 8.66
CA VAL A 175 9.88 24.91 8.91
C VAL A 175 9.42 25.64 7.64
N ASN A 176 10.35 26.23 6.89
CA ASN A 176 10.03 26.89 5.62
C ASN A 176 9.52 25.92 4.54
N LEU A 177 10.05 24.70 4.51
CA LEU A 177 9.59 23.65 3.58
C LEU A 177 8.20 23.13 3.94
N LEU A 178 7.87 23.08 5.24
CA LEU A 178 6.52 22.76 5.70
C LEU A 178 5.50 23.88 5.44
N ALA A 179 5.97 25.13 5.31
CA ALA A 179 5.15 26.29 5.02
C ALA A 179 4.85 26.51 3.52
N SER A 180 5.55 25.81 2.63
CA SER A 180 5.43 25.91 1.16
C SER A 180 4.51 24.85 0.57
#